data_AF-A0A7Y2HRV1-F1
#
_entry.id   AF-A0A7Y2HRV1-F1
#
_cell.length_a   1.000
_cell.length_b   1.000
_cell.length_c   1.000
_cell.angle_alpha   90.00
_cell.angle_beta   90.00
_cell.angle_gamma   90.00
#
_symmetry.space_group_name_H-M   'P 1'
#
loop_
_entity.id
_entity.type
_entity.pdbx_description
1 polymer ?
#
loop_
_entity_poly.entity_id
_entity_poly.type
_entity_poly.pdbx_seq_one_letter_code
_entity_poly.pdbx_strand_id
1 'polypeptide(L)'
;MIRHLTFIFAGCVVLSSCAKEQPPRTVDEFDKNPLLLEAAMVRCSENRSKTRYDAECVNARLAASRIQAREEAARKAELEARSERKREALRRTQAAAAEARRRAAEADRARDEAEYLSQFGLEPGETASAEASAPDPEAPVPANTVDAADAVNEPQPDSEPALSDLESVREELQRRNEQGSD
;
A
#
# COMPACT_ATOMS: atom_id res chain seq x y z
N MET A 1 -40.44 -60.31 -37.43
CA MET A 1 -40.17 -59.17 -36.52
C MET A 1 -38.77 -59.21 -35.90
N ILE A 2 -38.25 -60.38 -35.49
CA ILE A 2 -36.90 -60.53 -34.88
C ILE A 2 -35.75 -60.08 -35.80
N ARG A 3 -35.89 -60.25 -37.12
CA ARG A 3 -34.85 -59.91 -38.13
C ARG A 3 -34.62 -58.41 -38.34
N HIS A 4 -35.62 -57.56 -38.07
CA HIS A 4 -35.44 -56.10 -38.17
C HIS A 4 -34.78 -55.53 -36.90
N LEU A 5 -35.01 -56.17 -35.74
CA LEU A 5 -34.42 -55.78 -34.47
C LEU A 5 -32.89 -55.98 -34.45
N THR A 6 -32.39 -57.04 -35.09
CA THR A 6 -30.93 -57.29 -35.22
C THR A 6 -30.24 -56.30 -36.15
N PHE A 7 -30.90 -55.83 -37.22
CA PHE A 7 -30.32 -54.79 -38.09
C PHE A 7 -30.25 -53.42 -37.41
N ILE A 8 -31.22 -53.09 -36.53
CA ILE A 8 -31.21 -51.82 -35.77
C ILE A 8 -30.09 -51.84 -34.72
N PHE A 9 -29.90 -52.96 -34.00
CA PHE A 9 -28.80 -53.08 -33.03
C PHE A 9 -27.41 -53.04 -33.69
N ALA A 10 -27.26 -53.61 -34.89
CA ALA A 10 -26.00 -53.54 -35.64
C ALA A 10 -25.65 -52.11 -36.10
N GLY A 11 -26.65 -51.29 -36.45
CA GLY A 11 -26.44 -49.90 -36.85
C GLY A 11 -25.96 -48.99 -35.71
N CYS A 12 -26.43 -49.21 -34.48
CA CYS A 12 -26.02 -48.40 -33.32
C CYS A 12 -24.58 -48.69 -32.86
N VAL A 13 -24.06 -49.92 -33.06
CA VAL A 13 -22.70 -50.29 -32.65
C VAL A 13 -21.64 -49.64 -33.55
N VAL A 14 -21.93 -49.41 -34.84
CA VAL A 14 -20.97 -48.81 -35.78
C VAL A 14 -20.76 -47.31 -35.53
N LEU A 15 -21.75 -46.61 -34.97
CA LEU A 15 -21.62 -45.18 -34.63
C LEU A 15 -20.82 -44.91 -33.34
N SER A 16 -20.56 -45.94 -32.52
CA SER A 16 -19.80 -45.80 -31.27
C SER A 16 -18.28 -45.98 -31.44
N SER A 17 -17.79 -46.36 -32.63
CA SER A 17 -16.38 -46.78 -32.81
C SER A 17 -15.45 -45.70 -33.38
N CYS A 18 -15.85 -44.43 -33.41
CA CYS A 18 -14.99 -43.33 -33.89
C CYS A 18 -15.01 -42.12 -32.94
N ALA A 19 -15.00 -42.35 -31.63
CA ALA A 19 -14.62 -41.30 -30.69
C ALA A 19 -13.09 -41.21 -30.68
N LYS A 20 -12.53 -40.39 -31.59
CA LYS A 20 -11.15 -39.93 -31.45
C LYS A 20 -11.01 -39.35 -30.05
N GLU A 21 -10.05 -39.85 -29.28
CA GLU A 21 -9.69 -39.31 -27.98
C GLU A 21 -9.51 -37.79 -28.16
N GLN A 22 -10.35 -37.00 -27.46
CA GLN A 22 -10.30 -35.55 -27.60
C GLN A 22 -8.88 -35.11 -27.24
N PRO A 23 -8.29 -34.18 -28.02
CA PRO A 23 -6.96 -33.68 -27.68
C PRO A 23 -7.03 -33.09 -26.27
N PRO A 24 -5.98 -33.28 -25.45
CA PRO A 24 -5.97 -32.76 -24.09
C PRO A 24 -6.11 -31.24 -24.13
N ARG A 25 -6.97 -30.71 -23.26
CA ARG A 25 -7.20 -29.26 -23.14
C ARG A 25 -5.90 -28.52 -22.81
N THR A 26 -5.72 -27.35 -23.40
CA THR A 26 -4.51 -26.53 -23.21
C THR A 26 -4.60 -25.67 -21.95
N VAL A 27 -3.45 -25.20 -21.47
CA VAL A 27 -3.38 -24.28 -20.31
C VAL A 27 -4.19 -23.01 -20.57
N ASP A 28 -4.08 -22.44 -21.77
CA ASP A 28 -4.78 -21.20 -22.12
C ASP A 28 -6.30 -21.35 -22.16
N GLU A 29 -6.80 -22.56 -22.42
CA GLU A 29 -8.23 -22.84 -22.38
C GLU A 29 -8.76 -22.87 -20.94
N PHE A 30 -7.99 -23.46 -20.02
CA PHE A 30 -8.28 -23.42 -18.59
C PHE A 30 -8.17 -22.00 -18.02
N ASP A 31 -7.18 -21.21 -18.47
CA ASP A 31 -7.04 -19.80 -18.08
C ASP A 31 -8.27 -18.95 -18.46
N LYS A 32 -8.96 -19.29 -19.57
CA LYS A 32 -10.13 -18.55 -20.07
C LYS A 32 -11.45 -19.00 -19.47
N ASN A 33 -11.51 -20.19 -18.88
CA ASN A 33 -12.75 -20.76 -18.35
C ASN A 33 -12.54 -21.38 -16.96
N PRO A 34 -12.81 -20.63 -15.87
CA PRO A 34 -12.55 -21.10 -14.51
C PRO A 34 -13.39 -22.32 -14.14
N LEU A 35 -14.63 -22.41 -14.65
CA LEU A 35 -15.50 -23.56 -14.37
C LEU A 35 -14.93 -24.87 -14.92
N LEU A 36 -14.31 -24.81 -16.10
CA LEU A 36 -13.62 -25.97 -16.68
C LEU A 36 -12.37 -26.35 -15.90
N LEU A 37 -11.62 -25.35 -15.43
CA LEU A 37 -10.45 -25.57 -14.59
C LEU A 37 -10.84 -26.24 -13.27
N GLU A 38 -11.86 -25.75 -12.58
CA GLU A 38 -12.35 -26.32 -11.33
C GLU A 38 -12.80 -27.78 -11.51
N ALA A 39 -13.62 -28.04 -12.54
CA ALA A 39 -14.08 -29.39 -12.86
C ALA A 39 -12.90 -30.34 -13.16
N ALA A 40 -11.91 -29.87 -13.94
CA ALA A 40 -10.71 -30.64 -14.22
C ALA A 40 -9.88 -30.89 -12.94
N MET A 41 -9.71 -29.88 -12.09
CA MET A 41 -8.95 -29.99 -10.83
C MET A 41 -9.58 -31.00 -9.87
N VAL A 42 -10.92 -31.03 -9.76
CA VAL A 42 -11.65 -32.03 -8.97
C VAL A 42 -11.37 -33.43 -9.51
N ARG A 43 -11.58 -33.67 -10.80
CA ARG A 43 -11.29 -34.97 -11.44
C ARG A 43 -9.83 -35.40 -11.24
N CYS A 44 -8.90 -34.46 -11.40
CA CYS A 44 -7.47 -34.71 -11.24
C CYS A 44 -7.09 -35.05 -9.79
N SER A 45 -7.89 -34.62 -8.81
CA SER A 45 -7.66 -34.87 -7.38
C SER A 45 -8.11 -36.27 -6.93
N GLU A 46 -9.14 -36.84 -7.56
CA GLU A 46 -9.72 -38.14 -7.18
C GLU A 46 -8.68 -39.28 -7.20
N ASN A 47 -7.79 -39.29 -8.19
CA ASN A 47 -6.76 -40.34 -8.34
C ASN A 47 -5.40 -39.75 -8.71
N ARG A 48 -4.84 -38.94 -7.81
CA ARG A 48 -3.58 -38.19 -8.03
C ARG A 48 -2.40 -39.05 -8.49
N SER A 49 -2.33 -40.31 -8.06
CA SER A 49 -1.26 -41.23 -8.47
C SER A 49 -1.31 -41.59 -9.96
N LYS A 50 -2.52 -41.77 -10.51
CA LYS A 50 -2.75 -42.08 -11.94
C LYS A 50 -2.70 -40.82 -12.81
N THR A 51 -3.18 -39.69 -12.30
CA THR A 51 -3.27 -38.41 -13.02
C THR A 51 -2.04 -37.52 -12.85
N ARG A 52 -0.95 -38.05 -12.29
CA ARG A 52 0.28 -37.27 -12.05
C ARG A 52 0.87 -36.74 -13.35
N TYR A 53 0.93 -37.58 -14.38
CA TYR A 53 1.52 -37.30 -15.68
C TYR A 53 0.48 -37.18 -16.81
N ASP A 54 -0.79 -37.20 -16.47
CA ASP A 54 -1.85 -36.93 -17.44
C ASP A 54 -1.73 -35.48 -17.93
N ALA A 55 -1.76 -35.31 -19.26
CA ALA A 55 -1.51 -34.03 -19.90
C ALA A 55 -2.56 -32.97 -19.50
N GLU A 56 -3.83 -33.35 -19.40
CA GLU A 56 -4.89 -32.43 -18.97
C GLU A 56 -4.67 -32.00 -17.52
N CYS A 57 -4.35 -32.94 -16.63
CA CYS A 57 -4.09 -32.62 -15.23
C CYS A 57 -2.81 -31.81 -14.99
N VAL A 58 -1.78 -31.99 -15.81
CA VAL A 58 -0.59 -31.12 -15.77
C VAL A 58 -0.95 -29.71 -16.24
N ASN A 59 -1.69 -29.59 -17.34
CA ASN A 59 -2.12 -28.29 -17.88
C ASN A 59 -3.05 -27.54 -16.92
N ALA A 60 -3.99 -28.22 -16.29
CA ALA A 60 -4.89 -27.64 -15.29
C ALA A 60 -4.12 -27.12 -14.07
N ARG A 61 -3.17 -27.89 -13.52
CA ARG A 61 -2.34 -27.42 -12.39
C ARG A 61 -1.47 -26.22 -12.78
N LEU A 62 -0.93 -26.22 -14.01
CA LEU A 62 -0.16 -25.09 -14.51
C LEU A 62 -1.03 -23.84 -14.65
N ALA A 63 -2.25 -23.96 -15.19
CA ALA A 63 -3.22 -22.87 -15.29
C ALA A 63 -3.57 -22.32 -13.89
N ALA A 64 -3.89 -23.20 -12.93
CA ALA A 64 -4.15 -22.81 -11.55
C ALA A 64 -2.98 -22.03 -10.93
N SER A 65 -1.75 -22.50 -11.12
CA SER A 65 -0.56 -21.82 -10.60
C SER A 65 -0.34 -20.43 -11.24
N ARG A 66 -0.66 -20.28 -12.54
CA ARG A 66 -0.58 -19.00 -13.25
C ARG A 66 -1.64 -18.02 -12.77
N ILE A 67 -2.88 -18.47 -12.57
CA ILE A 67 -3.97 -17.64 -12.06
C ILE A 67 -3.62 -17.14 -10.67
N GLN A 68 -3.21 -18.04 -9.77
CA GLN A 68 -2.81 -17.68 -8.41
C GLN A 68 -1.66 -16.66 -8.41
N ALA A 69 -0.64 -16.86 -9.24
CA ALA A 69 0.47 -15.91 -9.34
C ALA A 69 0.02 -14.51 -9.81
N ARG A 70 -0.92 -14.44 -10.77
CA ARG A 70 -1.48 -13.16 -11.23
C ARG A 70 -2.31 -12.48 -10.15
N GLU A 71 -3.14 -13.22 -9.43
CA GLU A 71 -3.96 -12.70 -8.33
C GLU A 71 -3.10 -12.19 -7.18
N GLU A 72 -2.07 -12.93 -6.81
CA GLU A 72 -1.11 -12.50 -5.79
C GLU A 72 -0.36 -11.24 -6.20
N ALA A 73 0.05 -11.14 -7.48
CA ALA A 73 0.69 -9.93 -8.01
C ALA A 73 -0.28 -8.73 -8.01
N ALA A 74 -1.53 -8.93 -8.43
CA ALA A 74 -2.55 -7.88 -8.41
C ALA A 74 -2.83 -7.39 -6.97
N ARG A 75 -2.94 -8.31 -6.02
CA ARG A 75 -3.13 -7.97 -4.60
C ARG A 75 -1.96 -7.17 -4.04
N LYS A 76 -0.71 -7.56 -4.37
CA LYS A 76 0.48 -6.81 -3.95
C LYS A 76 0.47 -5.39 -4.51
N ALA A 77 0.19 -5.23 -5.80
CA ALA A 77 0.12 -3.93 -6.45
C ALA A 77 -0.97 -3.01 -5.83
N GLU A 78 -2.14 -3.56 -5.47
CA GLU A 78 -3.18 -2.78 -4.79
C GLU A 78 -2.73 -2.30 -3.41
N LEU A 79 -2.11 -3.19 -2.62
CA LEU A 79 -1.61 -2.86 -1.28
C LEU A 79 -0.51 -1.81 -1.34
N GLU A 80 0.40 -1.89 -2.31
CA GLU A 80 1.43 -0.90 -2.56
C GLU A 80 0.82 0.46 -2.92
N ALA A 81 -0.11 0.51 -3.88
CA ALA A 81 -0.80 1.74 -4.24
C ALA A 81 -1.60 2.36 -3.07
N ARG A 82 -2.20 1.52 -2.21
CA ARG A 82 -2.88 1.99 -0.99
C ARG A 82 -1.89 2.55 0.03
N SER A 83 -0.75 1.88 0.21
CA SER A 83 0.33 2.33 1.10
C SER A 83 0.91 3.67 0.64
N GLU A 84 1.17 3.83 -0.66
CA GLU A 84 1.67 5.07 -1.25
C GLU A 84 0.70 6.23 -1.04
N ARG A 85 -0.59 6.03 -1.34
CA ARG A 85 -1.63 7.04 -1.08
C ARG A 85 -1.68 7.45 0.39
N LYS A 86 -1.56 6.49 1.31
CA LYS A 86 -1.54 6.78 2.75
C LYS A 86 -0.29 7.56 3.16
N ARG A 87 0.89 7.17 2.67
CA ARG A 87 2.15 7.87 2.92
C ARG A 87 2.11 9.30 2.40
N GLU A 88 1.57 9.50 1.20
CA GLU A 88 1.42 10.84 0.63
C GLU A 88 0.45 11.70 1.43
N ALA A 89 -0.70 11.16 1.83
CA ALA A 89 -1.64 11.85 2.70
C ALA A 89 -0.98 12.29 4.01
N LEU A 90 -0.21 11.39 4.64
CA LEU A 90 0.53 11.69 5.87
C LEU A 90 1.56 12.81 5.67
N ARG A 91 2.33 12.78 4.57
CA ARG A 91 3.28 13.86 4.25
C ARG A 91 2.58 15.20 4.10
N ARG A 92 1.43 15.23 3.41
CA ARG A 92 0.64 16.46 3.23
C ARG A 92 0.13 16.99 4.57
N THR A 93 -0.41 16.13 5.43
CA THR A 93 -0.89 16.55 6.76
C THR A 93 0.25 17.05 7.65
N GLN A 94 1.41 16.39 7.61
CA GLN A 94 2.58 16.80 8.38
C GLN A 94 3.13 18.14 7.90
N ALA A 95 3.23 18.34 6.58
CA ALA A 95 3.66 19.62 6.00
C ALA A 95 2.70 20.75 6.38
N ALA A 96 1.39 20.55 6.26
CA ALA A 96 0.39 21.53 6.64
C ALA A 96 0.44 21.87 8.14
N ALA A 97 0.63 20.86 9.00
CA ALA A 97 0.79 21.07 10.44
C ALA A 97 2.07 21.84 10.79
N ALA A 98 3.19 21.51 10.13
CA ALA A 98 4.44 22.23 10.32
C ALA A 98 4.33 23.71 9.88
N GLU A 99 3.70 23.96 8.74
CA GLU A 99 3.45 25.33 8.26
C GLU A 99 2.53 26.10 9.21
N ALA A 100 1.46 25.47 9.70
CA ALA A 100 0.57 26.09 10.68
C ALA A 100 1.31 26.48 11.97
N ARG A 101 2.21 25.62 12.46
CA ARG A 101 3.06 25.93 13.63
C ARG A 101 4.01 27.10 13.34
N ARG A 102 4.61 27.15 12.15
CA ARG A 102 5.47 28.27 11.75
C ARG A 102 4.69 29.58 11.72
N ARG A 103 3.50 29.59 11.11
CA ARG A 103 2.64 30.78 11.06
C ARG A 103 2.16 31.22 12.43
N ALA A 104 1.84 30.29 13.33
CA ALA A 104 1.50 30.61 14.71
C ALA A 104 2.68 31.27 15.45
N ALA A 105 3.88 30.68 15.37
CA ALA A 105 5.07 31.24 15.99
C ALA A 105 5.46 32.62 15.41
N GLU A 106 5.28 32.84 14.11
CA GLU A 106 5.46 34.15 13.48
C GLU A 106 4.43 35.17 13.98
N ALA A 107 3.17 34.77 14.12
CA ALA A 107 2.13 35.63 14.70
C ALA A 107 2.35 35.93 16.18
N ASP A 108 2.86 34.97 16.96
CA ASP A 108 3.23 35.16 18.37
C ASP A 108 4.33 36.21 18.50
N ARG A 109 5.43 36.05 17.73
CA ARG A 109 6.51 37.05 17.70
C ARG A 109 6.03 38.44 17.31
N ALA A 110 5.17 38.54 16.29
CA ALA A 110 4.60 39.83 15.88
C ALA A 110 3.73 40.46 16.98
N ARG A 111 3.01 39.66 17.77
CA ARG A 111 2.24 40.14 18.94
C ARG A 111 3.17 40.61 20.05
N ASP A 112 4.20 39.83 20.37
CA ASP A 112 5.19 40.18 21.40
C ASP A 112 5.95 41.47 21.04
N GLU A 113 6.35 41.63 19.77
CA GLU A 113 6.97 42.85 19.26
C GLU A 113 6.03 44.06 19.34
N ALA A 114 4.75 43.88 18.99
CA ALA A 114 3.76 44.95 19.11
C ALA A 114 3.51 45.34 20.58
N GLU A 115 3.43 44.37 21.49
CA GLU A 115 3.31 44.62 22.92
C GLU A 115 4.55 45.37 23.46
N TYR A 116 5.75 44.92 23.07
CA TYR A 116 7.00 45.58 23.43
C TYR A 116 7.03 47.05 22.96
N LEU A 117 6.69 47.32 21.69
CA LEU A 117 6.65 48.69 21.17
C LEU A 117 5.60 49.56 21.87
N SER A 118 4.43 48.99 22.20
CA SER A 118 3.38 49.69 22.92
C SER A 118 3.82 50.16 24.31
N GLN A 119 4.71 49.41 24.98
CA GLN A 119 5.29 49.81 26.27
C GLN A 119 6.11 51.12 26.17
N PHE A 120 6.71 51.38 25.01
CA PHE A 120 7.49 52.59 24.73
C PHE A 120 6.69 53.68 24.02
N GLY A 121 5.38 53.47 23.78
CA GLY A 121 4.52 54.41 23.06
C GLY A 121 4.87 54.57 21.57
N LEU A 122 5.55 53.59 20.98
CA LEU A 122 5.88 53.55 19.56
C LEU A 122 4.88 52.63 18.83
N GLU A 123 4.37 53.03 17.67
CA GLU A 123 3.50 52.16 16.89
C GLU A 123 4.33 51.18 16.02
N PRO A 124 3.87 49.93 15.82
CA PRO A 124 4.54 48.98 14.94
C PRO A 124 4.59 49.50 13.49
N GLY A 125 5.80 49.83 13.01
CA GLY A 125 6.05 50.33 11.66
C GLY A 125 6.67 51.73 11.57
N GLU A 126 6.74 52.49 12.66
CA GLU A 126 7.32 53.84 12.65
C GLU A 126 8.86 53.86 12.71
N THR A 127 9.50 52.76 13.08
CA THR A 127 10.97 52.68 13.24
C THR A 127 11.74 52.55 11.92
N ALA A 128 11.07 52.46 10.77
CA ALA A 128 11.72 52.43 9.45
C ALA A 128 11.88 53.82 8.79
N SER A 129 11.41 54.90 9.44
CA SER A 129 11.53 56.28 8.91
C SER A 129 12.10 57.26 9.93
N ALA A 130 13.10 56.82 10.70
CA ALA A 130 14.01 57.72 11.39
C ALA A 130 15.38 57.60 10.70
N GLU A 131 15.83 58.69 10.08
CA GLU A 131 17.13 58.87 9.44
C GLU A 131 18.26 58.13 10.18
N ALA A 132 18.70 57.00 9.62
CA ALA A 132 19.97 56.40 9.98
C ALA A 132 21.07 57.26 9.34
N SER A 133 21.44 58.32 10.05
CA SER A 133 22.73 58.99 9.89
C SER A 133 23.81 57.92 10.01
N ALA A 134 24.54 57.70 8.93
CA ALA A 134 25.62 56.71 8.85
C ALA A 134 26.78 57.11 9.77
N PRO A 135 27.30 56.22 10.63
CA PRO A 135 28.68 56.23 11.02
C PRO A 135 29.50 55.35 10.06
N ASP A 136 30.63 55.90 9.62
CA ASP A 136 31.67 55.32 8.75
C ASP A 136 32.10 53.88 9.12
N PRO A 137 32.63 53.09 8.16
CA PRO A 137 33.13 51.75 8.40
C PRO A 137 34.62 51.78 8.77
N GLU A 138 34.96 51.56 10.03
CA GLU A 138 36.33 51.20 10.41
C GLU A 138 36.32 49.92 11.25
N ALA A 139 36.65 48.81 10.61
CA ALA A 139 37.06 47.58 11.27
C ALA A 139 38.51 47.74 11.75
N PRO A 140 38.87 47.12 12.89
CA PRO A 140 39.56 45.84 12.72
C PRO A 140 39.09 44.76 13.70
N VAL A 141 38.99 43.56 13.15
CA VAL A 141 38.81 42.27 13.82
C VAL A 141 40.02 41.94 14.69
N PRO A 142 39.84 41.44 15.92
CA PRO A 142 40.75 40.46 16.49
C PRO A 142 40.15 39.06 16.38
N ALA A 143 40.89 38.21 15.66
CA ALA A 143 40.69 36.77 15.61
C ALA A 143 40.88 36.19 17.02
N ASN A 144 39.85 35.53 17.54
CA ASN A 144 39.98 34.57 18.62
C ASN A 144 39.43 33.23 18.14
N THR A 145 40.35 32.41 17.66
CA THR A 145 40.20 30.97 17.52
C THR A 145 40.35 30.31 18.88
N VAL A 146 39.33 29.58 19.32
CA VAL A 146 39.52 28.44 20.22
C VAL A 146 38.55 27.33 19.84
N ASP A 147 39.14 26.16 19.74
CA ASP A 147 38.63 24.87 19.28
C ASP A 147 37.49 24.28 20.12
N ALA A 148 36.72 23.44 19.41
CA ALA A 148 36.17 22.16 19.84
C ALA A 148 35.42 22.04 21.17
N ALA A 149 34.10 21.88 21.06
CA ALA A 149 33.44 20.74 21.69
C ALA A 149 32.21 20.33 20.87
N ASP A 150 32.39 19.19 20.21
CA ASP A 150 31.37 18.27 19.75
C ASP A 150 30.24 18.13 20.78
N ALA A 151 29.04 18.54 20.39
CA ALA A 151 27.80 18.22 21.09
C ALA A 151 26.75 17.94 20.02
N VAL A 152 26.89 16.77 19.39
CA VAL A 152 25.75 16.07 18.79
C VAL A 152 24.68 15.96 19.86
N ASN A 153 23.68 16.84 19.82
CA ASN A 153 22.45 16.63 20.53
C ASN A 153 21.69 15.53 19.76
N GLU A 154 21.99 14.27 20.10
CA GLU A 154 21.13 13.16 19.72
C GLU A 154 19.71 13.50 20.18
N PRO A 155 18.69 13.44 19.30
CA PRO A 155 17.32 13.47 19.78
C PRO A 155 17.09 12.17 20.57
N GLN A 156 17.06 12.29 21.90
CA GLN A 156 16.56 11.26 22.81
C GLN A 156 15.20 10.76 22.30
N PRO A 157 15.03 9.47 21.98
CA PRO A 157 13.73 8.89 21.74
C PRO A 157 13.06 8.54 23.08
N ASP A 158 12.91 9.52 23.97
CA ASP A 158 12.21 9.32 25.24
C ASP A 158 10.79 9.86 25.14
N SER A 159 9.96 9.05 24.49
CA SER A 159 8.57 8.85 24.93
C SER A 159 8.13 7.51 24.34
N GLU A 160 8.37 6.42 25.09
CA GLU A 160 7.54 5.24 24.94
C GLU A 160 6.08 5.72 25.00
N PRO A 161 5.23 5.45 23.98
CA PRO A 161 3.81 5.71 24.15
C PRO A 161 3.40 4.89 25.37
N ALA A 162 2.85 5.57 26.39
CA ALA A 162 2.39 4.93 27.61
C ALA A 162 1.61 3.66 27.21
N LEU A 163 1.96 2.51 27.78
CA LEU A 163 1.38 1.21 27.38
C LEU A 163 -0.16 1.23 27.33
N SER A 164 -0.80 2.13 28.11
CA SER A 164 -2.24 2.42 28.08
C SER A 164 -2.75 2.95 26.73
N ASP A 165 -1.97 3.76 26.00
CA ASP A 165 -2.36 4.31 24.70
C ASP A 165 -2.34 3.23 23.61
N LEU A 166 -1.41 2.27 23.68
CA LEU A 166 -1.36 1.16 22.73
C LEU A 166 -2.50 0.17 22.95
N GLU A 167 -2.87 -0.08 24.21
CA GLU A 167 -4.04 -0.90 24.55
C GLU A 167 -5.35 -0.23 24.10
N SER A 168 -5.51 1.07 24.35
CA SER A 168 -6.66 1.87 23.89
C SER A 168 -6.80 1.85 22.36
N VAL A 169 -5.69 2.04 21.63
CA VAL A 169 -5.68 1.98 20.16
C VAL A 169 -6.01 0.57 19.65
N ARG A 170 -5.55 -0.49 20.34
CA ARG A 170 -5.85 -1.88 19.99
C ARG A 170 -7.33 -2.21 20.17
N GLU A 171 -7.93 -1.79 21.29
CA GLU A 171 -9.36 -2.00 21.56
C GLU A 171 -10.24 -1.26 20.56
N GLU A 172 -9.90 -0.01 20.21
CA GLU A 172 -10.66 0.79 19.25
C GLU A 172 -10.59 0.21 17.83
N LEU A 173 -9.43 -0.30 17.40
CA LEU A 173 -9.30 -1.00 16.12
C LEU A 173 -10.10 -2.31 16.08
N GLN A 174 -10.12 -3.06 17.17
CA GLN A 174 -10.89 -4.30 17.27
C GLN A 174 -12.40 -4.02 17.16
N ARG A 175 -12.89 -3.00 17.88
CA ARG A 175 -14.29 -2.55 17.81
C ARG A 175 -14.73 -2.18 16.39
N ARG A 176 -13.86 -1.49 15.64
CA ARG A 176 -14.16 -1.10 14.24
C ARG A 176 -14.19 -2.27 13.27
N ASN A 177 -13.35 -3.28 13.48
CA ASN A 177 -13.38 -4.50 12.67
C ASN A 177 -14.66 -5.31 12.91
N GLU A 178 -15.15 -5.37 14.14
CA GLU A 178 -16.42 -6.04 14.47
C GLU A 178 -17.63 -5.29 13.89
N GLN A 179 -17.61 -3.96 13.86
CA GLN A 179 -18.68 -3.13 13.29
C GLN A 179 -18.67 -3.05 11.75
N GLY A 180 -17.54 -3.33 11.11
CA GLY A 180 -17.40 -3.31 9.64
C GLY A 180 -17.67 -4.66 8.96
N SER A 181 -18.13 -5.66 9.71
CA SER A 181 -18.37 -7.04 9.25
C SER A 181 -19.85 -7.40 9.06
N ASP A 182 -20.76 -6.44 9.21
CA ASP A 182 -22.19 -6.52 8.84
C ASP A 182 -22.45 -5.78 7.50
#